data_AF-A0A7M2AH10-F1
#
_entry.id   AF-A0A7M2AH10-F1
#
_cell.length_a   1.000
_cell.length_b   1.000
_cell.length_c   1.000
_cell.angle_alpha   90.00
_cell.angle_beta   90.00
_cell.angle_gamma   90.00
#
_symmetry.space_group_name_H-M   'P 1'
#
loop_
_entity.id
_entity.type
_entity.pdbx_description
1 polymer ?
#
loop_
_entity_poly.entity_id
_entity_poly.type
_entity_poly.pdbx_seq_one_letter_code
_entity_poly.pdbx_strand_id
1 'polypeptide(L)'
;MRIRKVLLTCFSILLTTSFSASVFAESTEYSTTTFSLSSVEVTNPDNLSLSESVLLDVINRAEGIASDEKASYNSSSTSFKTSSTEDVVINYYFDDDSHYYFYEETKNGKSLFVEEKDQVDNQSLTEIKPFSNDIDDGIGGRILVNSTTGNLLESKWQLPTASQLTGAPSEATYIYTGLRNSSIEVDANVTYNNASGEARFRPRLCVKPNSTKQCMGAVTQPGYDKVHSSNGYKLGSTITTAFWRSYSDEARNISKAVRLKTTGLAICANAGCSDSTDTTLINIIETNNVNMTNQQYFKFLVTIAGGEQPPGKVRATFSGITLDGVAKTPVLGATDRATVSISGNSATIIVDSTLPE
;
A
#
# COMPACT_ATOMS: atom_id res chain seq x y z
N MET A 1 75.14 -60.04 17.78
CA MET A 1 74.75 -61.22 16.98
C MET A 1 73.89 -60.75 15.81
N ARG A 2 74.30 -61.06 14.56
CA ARG A 2 73.55 -61.04 13.28
C ARG A 2 72.81 -59.75 12.80
N ILE A 3 73.46 -59.02 11.87
CA ILE A 3 73.16 -58.83 10.41
C ILE A 3 71.72 -59.31 9.99
N ARG A 4 70.84 -58.61 9.22
CA ARG A 4 70.95 -57.91 7.91
C ARG A 4 69.65 -57.15 7.55
N LYS A 5 69.84 -56.14 6.68
CA LYS A 5 68.93 -55.40 5.76
C LYS A 5 67.66 -56.11 5.25
N VAL A 6 66.57 -55.35 5.03
CA VAL A 6 65.82 -55.28 3.75
C VAL A 6 65.26 -53.86 3.56
N LEU A 7 65.29 -53.40 2.31
CA LEU A 7 64.88 -52.10 1.79
C LEU A 7 63.57 -52.27 0.98
N LEU A 8 62.78 -51.19 0.96
CA LEU A 8 62.01 -50.65 -0.16
C LEU A 8 60.50 -50.99 -0.35
N THR A 9 59.73 -49.88 -0.34
CA THR A 9 58.56 -49.51 -1.17
C THR A 9 57.26 -50.31 -1.10
N CYS A 10 56.18 -49.64 -0.68
CA CYS A 10 54.97 -49.48 -1.49
C CYS A 10 54.06 -48.35 -0.95
N PHE A 11 53.90 -47.30 -1.76
CA PHE A 11 52.65 -46.65 -2.14
C PHE A 11 51.51 -46.59 -1.10
N SER A 12 51.11 -45.39 -0.66
CA SER A 12 49.71 -45.07 -0.29
C SER A 12 49.46 -43.56 -0.17
N ILE A 13 48.84 -43.02 -1.22
CA ILE A 13 47.68 -42.11 -1.23
C ILE A 13 47.77 -40.86 -0.32
N LEU A 14 48.18 -39.74 -0.92
CA LEU A 14 47.84 -38.41 -0.45
C LEU A 14 46.37 -38.14 -0.86
N LEU A 15 45.46 -38.08 0.12
CA LEU A 15 44.08 -37.66 -0.14
C LEU A 15 44.06 -36.18 -0.54
N THR A 16 43.60 -35.95 -1.76
CA THR A 16 43.09 -34.67 -2.24
C THR A 16 41.69 -34.46 -1.66
N THR A 17 41.54 -33.48 -0.78
CA THR A 17 40.23 -32.84 -0.53
C THR A 17 40.22 -31.50 -1.25
N SER A 18 39.53 -31.48 -2.38
CA SER A 18 39.07 -30.30 -3.09
C SER A 18 38.13 -29.50 -2.19
N PHE A 19 38.60 -28.35 -1.68
CA PHE A 19 37.71 -27.27 -1.25
C PHE A 19 37.50 -26.34 -2.44
N SER A 20 36.28 -26.36 -2.97
CA SER A 20 35.78 -25.31 -3.85
C SER A 20 35.85 -23.98 -3.09
N ALA A 21 36.67 -23.05 -3.57
CA ALA A 21 36.59 -21.67 -3.12
C ALA A 21 35.23 -21.12 -3.56
N SER A 22 34.30 -21.02 -2.62
CA SER A 22 33.18 -20.10 -2.74
C SER A 22 33.79 -18.70 -2.81
N VAL A 23 33.62 -18.04 -3.96
CA VAL A 23 33.73 -16.60 -4.07
C VAL A 23 32.70 -16.04 -3.09
N PHE A 24 33.16 -15.61 -1.91
CA PHE A 24 32.35 -14.74 -1.07
C PHE A 24 32.27 -13.42 -1.82
N ALA A 25 31.04 -13.00 -2.12
CA ALA A 25 30.77 -11.61 -2.46
C ALA A 25 31.36 -10.75 -1.34
N GLU A 26 32.22 -9.82 -1.73
CA GLU A 26 32.72 -8.76 -0.88
C GLU A 26 31.48 -8.01 -0.37
N SER A 27 31.26 -8.00 0.96
CA SER A 27 30.24 -7.14 1.53
C SER A 27 30.68 -5.72 1.27
N THR A 28 30.04 -5.04 0.31
CA THR A 28 30.15 -3.60 0.16
C THR A 28 29.75 -2.96 1.49
N GLU A 29 30.72 -2.48 2.26
CA GLU A 29 30.45 -1.58 3.37
C GLU A 29 29.79 -0.32 2.79
N TYR A 30 28.50 -0.17 3.04
CA TYR A 30 27.80 1.08 2.74
C TYR A 30 28.34 2.15 3.68
N SER A 31 29.00 3.17 3.12
CA SER A 31 29.36 4.37 3.86
C SER A 31 28.07 5.16 4.14
N THR A 32 27.77 5.41 5.41
CA THR A 32 26.60 6.18 5.85
C THR A 32 26.99 7.58 6.27
N THR A 33 26.35 8.60 5.69
CA THR A 33 26.46 9.98 6.17
C THR A 33 25.40 10.21 7.22
N THR A 34 25.86 10.67 8.38
CA THR A 34 24.98 11.21 9.41
C THR A 34 25.10 12.72 9.42
N PHE A 35 23.98 13.42 9.30
CA PHE A 35 23.93 14.87 9.42
C PHE A 35 22.65 15.33 10.10
N SER A 36 22.62 16.55 10.61
CA SER A 36 21.43 17.10 11.27
C SER A 36 20.68 18.04 10.35
N LEU A 37 19.37 17.84 10.23
CA LEU A 37 18.47 18.70 9.47
C LEU A 37 17.25 19.02 10.33
N SER A 38 16.93 20.29 10.53
CA SER A 38 15.83 20.73 11.40
C SER A 38 15.83 20.05 12.79
N SER A 39 17.01 19.89 13.40
CA SER A 39 17.19 19.17 14.69
C SER A 39 16.79 17.69 14.70
N VAL A 40 16.66 17.06 13.53
CA VAL A 40 16.55 15.60 13.33
C VAL A 40 17.90 15.07 12.85
N GLU A 41 18.38 13.98 13.47
CA GLU A 41 19.54 13.25 13.01
C GLU A 41 19.15 12.37 11.81
N VAL A 42 19.65 12.72 10.63
CA VAL A 42 19.38 11.99 9.40
C VAL A 42 20.54 11.02 9.15
N THR A 43 20.23 9.73 9.11
CA THR A 43 21.12 8.69 8.60
C THR A 43 20.76 8.42 7.15
N ASN A 44 21.58 8.95 6.24
CA ASN A 44 21.43 8.80 4.80
C ASN A 44 22.71 8.17 4.23
N PRO A 45 22.66 6.98 3.63
CA PRO A 45 23.78 6.40 2.90
C PRO A 45 24.40 7.39 1.88
N ASP A 46 25.74 7.44 1.80
CA ASP A 46 26.50 8.43 0.97
C ASP A 46 26.16 8.33 -0.52
N ASN A 47 25.58 7.21 -0.95
CA ASN A 47 25.15 6.92 -2.31
C ASN A 47 23.73 7.39 -2.63
N LEU A 48 22.92 7.77 -1.63
CA LEU A 48 21.56 8.27 -1.84
C LEU A 48 21.58 9.77 -2.09
N SER A 49 21.41 10.14 -3.36
CA SER A 49 21.38 11.54 -3.82
C SER A 49 20.03 12.22 -3.58
N LEU A 50 19.57 12.20 -2.33
CA LEU A 50 18.35 12.89 -1.91
C LEU A 50 18.61 14.37 -1.68
N SER A 51 17.71 15.20 -2.22
CA SER A 51 17.74 16.65 -1.95
C SER A 51 17.30 16.97 -0.52
N GLU A 52 17.88 18.02 0.07
CA GLU A 52 17.47 18.53 1.39
C GLU A 52 15.97 18.84 1.46
N SER A 53 15.37 19.35 0.38
CA SER A 53 13.93 19.62 0.31
C SER A 53 13.08 18.36 0.45
N VAL A 54 13.50 17.23 -0.12
CA VAL A 54 12.77 15.96 0.01
C VAL A 54 12.82 15.48 1.46
N LEU A 55 13.99 15.52 2.08
CA LEU A 55 14.17 15.15 3.48
C LEU A 55 13.41 16.08 4.43
N LEU A 56 13.32 17.38 4.12
CA LEU A 56 12.52 18.34 4.89
C LEU A 56 11.02 18.06 4.80
N ASP A 57 10.48 17.79 3.62
CA ASP A 57 9.05 17.50 3.45
C ASP A 57 8.64 16.25 4.26
N VAL A 58 9.52 15.25 4.21
CA VAL A 58 9.48 14.04 5.01
C VAL A 58 9.48 14.32 6.51
N ILE A 59 10.45 15.11 6.99
CA ILE A 59 10.60 15.45 8.41
C ILE A 59 9.37 16.23 8.88
N ASN A 60 8.93 17.24 8.11
CA ASN A 60 7.76 18.05 8.45
C ASN A 60 6.50 17.20 8.58
N ARG A 61 6.33 16.20 7.71
CA ARG A 61 5.21 15.26 7.79
C ARG A 61 5.31 14.39 9.04
N ALA A 62 6.47 13.84 9.34
CA ALA A 62 6.68 12.98 10.50
C ALA A 62 6.54 13.76 11.82
N GLU A 63 7.05 15.00 11.89
CA GLU A 63 6.92 15.89 13.05
C GLU A 63 5.46 16.31 13.29
N GLY A 64 4.69 16.55 12.22
CA GLY A 64 3.25 16.78 12.34
C GLY A 64 2.54 15.60 12.99
N ILE A 65 2.88 14.38 12.57
CA ILE A 65 2.31 13.14 13.13
C ILE A 65 2.75 12.93 14.58
N ALA A 66 4.03 13.17 14.90
CA ALA A 66 4.54 13.04 16.26
C ALA A 66 3.91 14.07 17.21
N SER A 67 3.65 15.29 16.74
CA SER A 67 2.91 16.30 17.48
C SER A 67 1.49 15.83 17.81
N ASP A 68 0.80 15.27 16.82
CA ASP A 68 -0.55 14.74 16.97
C ASP A 68 -0.60 13.52 17.93
N GLU A 69 0.34 12.59 17.83
CA GLU A 69 0.41 11.40 18.69
C GLU A 69 0.73 11.77 20.14
N LYS A 70 1.64 12.72 20.38
CA LYS A 70 1.92 13.24 21.73
C LYS A 70 0.71 13.97 22.31
N ALA A 71 -0.04 14.70 21.49
CA ALA A 71 -1.29 15.33 21.91
C ALA A 71 -2.33 14.27 22.31
N SER A 72 -2.49 13.19 21.52
CA SER A 72 -3.35 12.04 21.85
C SER A 72 -2.93 11.33 23.14
N TYR A 73 -1.63 11.11 23.34
CA TYR A 73 -1.12 10.49 24.56
C TYR A 73 -1.43 11.38 25.77
N ASN A 74 -1.24 12.70 25.64
CA ASN A 74 -1.52 13.66 26.71
C ASN A 74 -3.00 13.74 27.09
N SER A 75 -3.90 13.63 26.12
CA SER A 75 -5.35 13.66 26.35
C SER A 75 -5.94 12.33 26.83
N SER A 76 -5.19 11.23 26.75
CA SER A 76 -5.61 9.90 27.23
C SER A 76 -5.77 9.87 28.76
N SER A 77 -6.74 9.09 29.26
CA SER A 77 -6.99 8.97 30.70
C SER A 77 -5.78 8.36 31.43
N THR A 78 -5.52 8.79 32.66
CA THR A 78 -4.35 8.38 33.46
C THR A 78 -4.24 6.86 33.68
N SER A 79 -5.34 6.12 33.53
CA SER A 79 -5.37 4.66 33.55
C SER A 79 -4.73 3.96 32.34
N PHE A 80 -4.49 4.68 31.24
CA PHE A 80 -3.87 4.18 30.00
C PHE A 80 -2.45 4.71 29.77
N LYS A 81 -1.97 5.65 30.60
CA LYS A 81 -0.59 6.18 30.51
C LYS A 81 0.36 5.21 31.19
N THR A 82 1.15 4.49 30.39
CA THR A 82 2.17 3.53 30.89
C THR A 82 3.53 4.19 31.18
N SER A 83 3.72 5.44 30.75
CA SER A 83 4.97 6.19 30.90
C SER A 83 4.72 7.71 30.98
N SER A 84 5.75 8.52 31.25
CA SER A 84 5.63 9.97 31.08
C SER A 84 5.51 10.32 29.59
N THR A 85 4.92 11.46 29.25
CA THR A 85 4.81 11.93 27.85
C THR A 85 6.17 12.08 27.19
N GLU A 86 7.20 12.42 27.96
CA GLU A 86 8.57 12.53 27.46
C GLU A 86 9.17 11.16 27.11
N ASP A 87 8.71 10.08 27.74
CA ASP A 87 9.16 8.70 27.48
C ASP A 87 8.38 8.02 26.32
N VAL A 88 7.49 8.73 25.63
CA VAL A 88 6.76 8.18 24.48
C VAL A 88 7.70 8.08 23.29
N VAL A 89 7.85 6.87 22.75
CA VAL A 89 8.57 6.60 21.51
C VAL A 89 7.58 6.67 20.35
N ILE A 90 7.83 7.56 19.40
CA ILE A 90 7.02 7.72 18.19
C ILE A 90 7.79 7.12 17.03
N ASN A 91 7.16 6.17 16.34
CA ASN A 91 7.74 5.48 15.20
C ASN A 91 6.85 5.69 13.98
N TYR A 92 7.40 6.26 12.92
CA TYR A 92 6.66 6.54 11.71
C TYR A 92 7.40 6.04 10.48
N TYR A 93 6.71 5.22 9.70
CA TYR A 93 7.22 4.65 8.45
C TYR A 93 6.52 5.31 7.27
N PHE A 94 7.30 5.67 6.26
CA PHE A 94 6.78 6.09 4.97
C PHE A 94 7.75 5.70 3.87
N ASP A 95 7.27 5.67 2.64
CA ASP A 95 8.06 5.26 1.49
C ASP A 95 7.73 6.09 0.25
N ASP A 96 8.73 6.29 -0.61
CA ASP A 96 8.56 6.82 -1.96
C ASP A 96 8.91 5.74 -3.00
N ASP A 97 9.07 6.12 -4.28
CA ASP A 97 9.35 5.17 -5.35
C ASP A 97 10.69 4.42 -5.18
N SER A 98 11.66 5.01 -4.47
CA SER A 98 13.05 4.55 -4.39
C SER A 98 13.57 4.31 -2.97
N HIS A 99 12.89 4.81 -1.94
CA HIS A 99 13.39 4.79 -0.57
C HIS A 99 12.33 4.38 0.44
N TYR A 100 12.78 3.63 1.44
CA TYR A 100 12.10 3.52 2.73
C TYR A 100 12.62 4.59 3.66
N TYR A 101 11.71 5.08 4.49
CA TYR A 101 12.07 6.03 5.50
C TYR A 101 11.42 5.67 6.82
N PHE A 102 12.23 5.74 7.86
CA PHE A 102 11.83 5.47 9.22
C PHE A 102 12.19 6.66 10.10
N TYR A 103 11.17 7.34 10.60
CA TYR A 103 11.32 8.41 11.57
C TYR A 103 11.06 7.87 12.97
N GLU A 104 11.98 8.15 13.89
CA GLU A 104 11.83 7.84 15.31
C GLU A 104 11.99 9.13 16.14
N GLU A 105 11.08 9.35 17.08
CA GLU A 105 11.25 10.36 18.11
C GLU A 105 11.21 9.71 19.49
N THR A 106 12.28 9.94 20.25
CA THR A 106 12.43 9.48 21.64
C THR A 106 12.73 10.67 22.56
N LYS A 107 12.80 10.43 23.87
CA LYS A 107 13.30 11.44 24.82
C LYS A 107 14.73 11.91 24.57
N ASN A 108 15.52 11.12 23.84
CA ASN A 108 16.93 11.39 23.59
C ASN A 108 17.17 12.16 22.29
N GLY A 109 16.14 12.31 21.44
CA GLY A 109 16.26 13.00 20.16
C GLY A 109 15.32 12.45 19.09
N LYS A 110 15.44 13.04 17.90
CA LYS A 110 14.69 12.67 16.69
C LYS A 110 15.67 12.13 15.66
N SER A 111 15.32 11.03 15.01
CA SER A 111 16.12 10.43 13.94
C SER A 111 15.25 10.12 12.72
N LEU A 112 15.87 10.22 11.55
CA LEU A 112 15.32 9.78 10.27
C LEU A 112 16.33 8.84 9.62
N PHE A 113 15.95 7.59 9.46
CA PHE A 113 16.71 6.60 8.70
C PHE A 113 16.15 6.53 7.29
N VAL A 114 17.04 6.59 6.31
CA VAL A 114 16.71 6.45 4.90
C VAL A 114 17.40 5.20 4.36
N GLU A 115 16.63 4.32 3.75
CA GLU A 115 17.14 3.13 3.10
C GLU A 115 16.71 3.15 1.62
N GLU A 116 17.62 2.79 0.71
CA GLU A 116 17.19 2.49 -0.65
C GLU A 116 16.29 1.26 -0.58
N LYS A 117 15.20 1.29 -1.32
CA LYS A 117 14.53 0.04 -1.66
C LYS A 117 15.51 -0.74 -2.51
N ASP A 118 15.76 -2.01 -2.17
CA ASP A 118 16.57 -2.89 -3.01
C ASP A 118 16.14 -2.69 -4.47
N GLN A 119 17.04 -2.13 -5.28
CA GLN A 119 16.90 -2.20 -6.72
C GLN A 119 16.82 -3.69 -6.99
N VAL A 120 15.64 -4.17 -7.40
CA VAL A 120 15.53 -5.51 -7.94
C VAL A 120 16.57 -5.54 -9.04
N ASP A 121 17.66 -6.25 -8.76
CA ASP A 121 18.74 -6.53 -9.69
C ASP A 121 18.07 -6.81 -11.03
N ASN A 122 18.57 -6.23 -12.13
CA ASN A 122 18.06 -6.47 -13.47
C ASN A 122 18.21 -7.98 -13.79
N GLN A 123 17.39 -8.82 -13.18
CA GLN A 123 17.06 -10.14 -13.66
C GLN A 123 16.42 -9.85 -15.00
N SER A 124 17.24 -10.05 -16.05
CA SER A 124 16.86 -10.24 -17.44
C SER A 124 15.35 -10.12 -17.60
N LEU A 125 14.87 -8.96 -18.08
CA LEU A 125 13.46 -8.65 -18.36
C LEU A 125 12.82 -9.86 -19.03
N THR A 126 12.29 -10.75 -18.21
CA THR A 126 11.59 -11.96 -18.62
C THR A 126 10.23 -11.40 -18.98
N GLU A 127 10.05 -11.24 -20.29
CA GLU A 127 8.80 -10.95 -20.98
C GLU A 127 7.76 -10.21 -20.11
N ILE A 128 7.74 -8.87 -20.18
CA ILE A 128 6.74 -8.05 -19.47
C ILE A 128 5.35 -8.61 -19.78
N LYS A 129 4.80 -9.39 -18.84
CA LYS A 129 3.49 -9.97 -19.04
C LYS A 129 2.47 -8.83 -19.09
N PRO A 130 1.60 -8.78 -20.10
CA PRO A 130 0.51 -7.81 -20.13
C PRO A 130 -0.35 -7.96 -18.88
N PHE A 131 -1.06 -6.89 -18.49
CA PHE A 131 -2.01 -6.99 -17.39
C PHE A 131 -3.01 -8.12 -17.63
N SER A 132 -3.15 -8.98 -16.64
CA SER A 132 -4.03 -10.14 -16.72
C SER A 132 -5.49 -9.77 -16.56
N ASN A 133 -6.34 -10.60 -17.17
CA ASN A 133 -7.77 -10.61 -16.90
C ASN A 133 -8.13 -11.65 -15.84
N ASP A 134 -7.17 -12.21 -15.11
CA ASP A 134 -7.43 -13.07 -13.97
C ASP A 134 -7.15 -12.29 -12.67
N ILE A 135 -7.19 -12.97 -11.53
CA ILE A 135 -6.77 -12.45 -10.22
C ILE A 135 -5.43 -13.12 -9.91
N ASP A 136 -4.33 -12.46 -10.22
CA ASP A 136 -3.01 -13.12 -10.30
C ASP A 136 -2.20 -13.10 -8.98
N ASP A 137 -2.62 -12.33 -7.98
CA ASP A 137 -1.87 -12.08 -6.73
C ASP A 137 -2.74 -12.26 -5.48
N GLY A 138 -3.62 -13.26 -5.49
CA GLY A 138 -4.55 -13.53 -4.40
C GLY A 138 -5.88 -14.05 -4.91
N ILE A 139 -6.92 -13.86 -4.12
CA ILE A 139 -8.27 -14.32 -4.40
C ILE A 139 -9.21 -13.13 -4.49
N GLY A 140 -10.31 -13.26 -5.23
CA GLY A 140 -11.23 -12.14 -5.36
C GLY A 140 -12.31 -12.28 -6.40
N GLY A 141 -13.20 -11.30 -6.41
CA GLY A 141 -14.20 -11.15 -7.46
C GLY A 141 -14.03 -9.81 -8.16
N ARG A 142 -14.20 -9.82 -9.48
CA ARG A 142 -14.22 -8.64 -10.33
C ARG A 142 -15.53 -8.52 -11.07
N ILE A 143 -16.02 -7.30 -11.17
CA ILE A 143 -17.06 -6.91 -12.12
C ILE A 143 -16.54 -5.78 -13.00
N LEU A 144 -17.06 -5.71 -14.22
CA LEU A 144 -16.64 -4.74 -15.23
C LEU A 144 -17.80 -3.82 -15.60
N VAL A 145 -17.50 -2.54 -15.76
CA VAL A 145 -18.35 -1.58 -16.46
C VAL A 145 -17.73 -1.39 -17.84
N ASN A 146 -18.28 -2.10 -18.83
CA ASN A 146 -17.79 -2.11 -20.21
C ASN A 146 -18.02 -0.74 -20.85
N SER A 147 -17.00 0.10 -20.84
CA SER A 147 -17.00 1.41 -21.46
C SER A 147 -15.58 1.81 -21.84
N THR A 148 -15.39 2.17 -23.10
CA THR A 148 -14.13 2.74 -23.59
C THR A 148 -14.08 4.27 -23.48
N THR A 149 -15.20 4.87 -23.09
CA THR A 149 -15.37 6.30 -22.90
C THR A 149 -15.89 6.62 -21.50
N GLY A 150 -16.05 7.90 -21.22
CA GLY A 150 -16.56 8.44 -19.97
C GLY A 150 -15.49 8.78 -18.95
N ASN A 151 -15.76 9.71 -18.03
CA ASN A 151 -14.73 10.32 -17.19
C ASN A 151 -14.92 10.07 -15.70
N LEU A 152 -16.15 10.21 -15.21
CA LEU A 152 -16.51 10.19 -13.81
C LEU A 152 -17.32 8.92 -13.51
N LEU A 153 -16.71 7.98 -12.80
CA LEU A 153 -17.38 6.80 -12.28
C LEU A 153 -17.77 7.04 -10.82
N GLU A 154 -19.05 6.90 -10.50
CA GLU A 154 -19.57 7.11 -9.16
C GLU A 154 -20.28 5.86 -8.67
N SER A 155 -20.24 5.63 -7.35
CA SER A 155 -20.93 4.52 -6.69
C SER A 155 -20.92 4.70 -5.17
N LYS A 156 -21.67 3.85 -4.47
CA LYS A 156 -21.64 3.70 -3.01
C LYS A 156 -21.13 2.31 -2.66
N TRP A 157 -20.13 2.22 -1.78
CA TRP A 157 -19.56 0.96 -1.33
C TRP A 157 -19.99 0.74 0.11
N GLN A 158 -20.82 -0.28 0.32
CA GLN A 158 -21.10 -0.80 1.65
C GLN A 158 -19.89 -1.63 2.10
N LEU A 159 -19.16 -1.11 3.09
CA LEU A 159 -18.03 -1.79 3.70
C LEU A 159 -18.51 -2.97 4.55
N PRO A 160 -17.68 -4.03 4.73
CA PRO A 160 -18.05 -5.21 5.51
C PRO A 160 -18.28 -4.85 6.97
N THR A 161 -19.24 -5.52 7.62
CA THR A 161 -19.29 -5.62 9.07
C THR A 161 -18.16 -6.52 9.60
N ALA A 162 -17.91 -6.54 10.91
CA ALA A 162 -16.92 -7.43 11.51
C ALA A 162 -17.19 -8.93 11.20
N SER A 163 -18.46 -9.35 11.18
CA SER A 163 -18.84 -10.74 10.81
C SER A 163 -18.65 -11.07 9.33
N GLN A 164 -18.49 -10.04 8.50
CA GLN A 164 -18.26 -10.15 7.05
C GLN A 164 -16.78 -9.95 6.67
N LEU A 165 -15.93 -9.63 7.65
CA LEU A 165 -14.49 -9.45 7.51
C LEU A 165 -13.78 -10.28 8.58
N THR A 166 -13.46 -11.53 8.25
CA THR A 166 -12.95 -12.51 9.22
C THR A 166 -11.71 -13.21 8.68
N GLY A 167 -10.63 -13.27 9.48
CA GLY A 167 -9.38 -13.92 9.09
C GLY A 167 -8.61 -13.23 7.96
N ALA A 168 -9.13 -12.12 7.44
CA ALA A 168 -8.53 -11.40 6.32
C ALA A 168 -7.30 -10.58 6.78
N PRO A 169 -6.17 -10.63 6.05
CA PRO A 169 -4.95 -9.93 6.42
C PRO A 169 -5.10 -8.40 6.32
N SER A 170 -4.55 -7.71 7.32
CA SER A 170 -4.37 -6.25 7.31
C SER A 170 -3.39 -5.86 6.20
N GLU A 171 -3.62 -4.71 5.58
CA GLU A 171 -2.83 -4.15 4.46
C GLU A 171 -2.83 -5.00 3.17
N ALA A 172 -3.56 -6.10 3.13
CA ALA A 172 -3.68 -6.99 1.97
C ALA A 172 -5.14 -7.30 1.58
N THR A 173 -6.12 -6.64 2.20
CA THR A 173 -7.54 -6.78 1.82
C THR A 173 -8.04 -5.48 1.19
N TYR A 174 -8.57 -5.56 -0.03
CA TYR A 174 -8.90 -4.39 -0.84
C TYR A 174 -10.35 -4.41 -1.31
N ILE A 175 -10.98 -3.24 -1.29
CA ILE A 175 -12.26 -2.97 -1.95
C ILE A 175 -12.02 -1.78 -2.86
N TYR A 176 -12.26 -1.92 -4.16
CA TYR A 176 -11.78 -0.90 -5.08
C TYR A 176 -12.54 -0.77 -6.37
N THR A 177 -12.36 0.41 -6.97
CA THR A 177 -12.66 0.68 -8.37
C THR A 177 -11.38 0.90 -9.14
N GLY A 178 -11.47 0.88 -10.46
CA GLY A 178 -10.33 1.16 -11.31
C GLY A 178 -10.70 1.24 -12.77
N LEU A 179 -9.68 1.32 -13.59
CA LEU A 179 -9.78 1.19 -15.04
C LEU A 179 -8.45 0.68 -15.59
N ARG A 180 -8.48 0.25 -16.85
CA ARG A 180 -7.30 -0.21 -17.56
C ARG A 180 -7.27 0.35 -18.97
N ASN A 181 -6.09 0.68 -19.47
CA ASN A 181 -5.82 0.71 -20.91
C ASN A 181 -4.64 -0.22 -21.24
N SER A 182 -4.16 -0.22 -22.49
CA SER A 182 -3.03 -1.06 -22.91
C SER A 182 -1.73 -0.84 -22.12
N SER A 183 -1.60 0.31 -21.46
CA SER A 183 -0.32 0.80 -20.93
C SER A 183 -0.37 1.12 -19.44
N ILE A 184 -1.55 1.27 -18.83
CA ILE A 184 -1.71 1.68 -17.43
C ILE A 184 -2.89 0.93 -16.81
N GLU A 185 -2.66 0.35 -15.63
CA GLU A 185 -3.67 -0.15 -14.70
C GLU A 185 -3.89 0.88 -13.60
N VAL A 186 -5.14 1.14 -13.22
CA VAL A 186 -5.46 2.01 -12.09
C VAL A 186 -6.27 1.24 -11.06
N ASP A 187 -5.79 1.27 -9.82
CA ASP A 187 -6.45 0.73 -8.64
C ASP A 187 -6.71 1.85 -7.62
N ALA A 188 -7.94 2.35 -7.61
CA ALA A 188 -8.43 3.35 -6.67
C ALA A 188 -9.23 2.64 -5.57
N ASN A 189 -8.58 2.40 -4.44
CA ASN A 189 -9.02 1.44 -3.44
C ASN A 189 -9.24 2.04 -2.06
N VAL A 190 -9.91 1.26 -1.22
CA VAL A 190 -9.71 1.31 0.22
C VAL A 190 -9.08 0.00 0.70
N THR A 191 -8.09 0.10 1.57
CA THR A 191 -7.35 -1.02 2.12
C THR A 191 -7.72 -1.24 3.58
N TYR A 192 -7.97 -2.49 3.96
CA TYR A 192 -8.23 -2.87 5.35
C TYR A 192 -6.98 -2.65 6.21
N ASN A 193 -7.12 -1.97 7.34
CA ASN A 193 -6.10 -1.87 8.37
C ASN A 193 -6.67 -2.23 9.74
N ASN A 194 -5.91 -2.98 10.53
CA ASN A 194 -6.21 -3.24 11.95
C ASN A 194 -4.98 -3.10 12.87
N ALA A 195 -3.91 -2.46 12.39
CA ALA A 195 -2.61 -2.44 13.07
C ALA A 195 -2.63 -1.87 14.49
N SER A 196 -3.62 -1.03 14.85
CA SER A 196 -3.77 -0.48 16.21
C SER A 196 -4.94 -1.12 17.00
N GLY A 197 -5.38 -2.31 16.60
CA GLY A 197 -6.46 -3.06 17.27
C GLY A 197 -7.88 -2.64 16.83
N GLU A 198 -8.04 -1.49 16.18
CA GLU A 198 -9.32 -1.05 15.61
C GLU A 198 -9.34 -1.22 14.09
N ALA A 199 -10.39 -1.89 13.60
CA ALA A 199 -10.56 -2.22 12.20
C ALA A 199 -11.15 -1.06 11.38
N ARG A 200 -10.49 -0.72 10.27
CA ARG A 200 -10.89 0.39 9.38
C ARG A 200 -10.44 0.19 7.95
N PHE A 201 -10.95 1.01 7.05
CA PHE A 201 -10.57 1.05 5.64
C PHE A 201 -9.95 2.40 5.27
N ARG A 202 -8.74 2.40 4.71
CA ARG A 202 -8.01 3.62 4.33
C ARG A 202 -7.95 3.78 2.81
N PRO A 203 -8.24 4.98 2.26
CA PRO A 203 -8.08 5.26 0.83
C PRO A 203 -6.63 5.09 0.36
N ARG A 204 -6.46 4.56 -0.85
CA ARG A 204 -5.19 4.50 -1.57
C ARG A 204 -5.46 4.56 -3.07
N LEU A 205 -4.55 5.18 -3.81
CA LEU A 205 -4.58 5.24 -5.26
C LEU A 205 -3.26 4.70 -5.80
N CYS A 206 -3.34 3.73 -6.70
CA CYS A 206 -2.21 3.21 -7.43
C CYS A 206 -2.48 3.38 -8.93
N VAL A 207 -1.66 4.20 -9.59
CA VAL A 207 -1.60 4.26 -11.06
C VAL A 207 -0.36 3.51 -11.47
N LYS A 208 -0.52 2.37 -12.16
CA LYS A 208 0.55 1.43 -12.46
C LYS A 208 0.81 1.37 -13.96
N PRO A 209 1.87 2.03 -14.48
CA PRO A 209 2.30 1.85 -15.86
C PRO A 209 2.75 0.41 -16.10
N ASN A 210 2.41 -0.15 -17.26
CA ASN A 210 2.82 -1.49 -17.67
C ASN A 210 4.34 -1.61 -17.80
N SER A 211 5.02 -0.51 -18.12
CA SER A 211 6.47 -0.43 -18.29
C SER A 211 7.26 -0.61 -17.00
N THR A 212 6.72 -0.12 -15.87
CA THR A 212 7.41 -0.17 -14.58
C THR A 212 6.78 -1.16 -13.61
N LYS A 213 5.48 -1.46 -13.78
CA LYS A 213 4.64 -2.26 -12.85
C LYS A 213 4.61 -1.72 -11.41
N GLN A 214 5.19 -0.56 -11.16
CA GLN A 214 5.19 0.16 -9.89
C GLN A 214 4.04 1.16 -9.84
N CYS A 215 3.47 1.35 -8.64
CA CYS A 215 2.47 2.38 -8.41
C CYS A 215 3.14 3.75 -8.42
N MET A 216 2.67 4.66 -9.26
CA MET A 216 3.06 6.07 -9.20
C MET A 216 2.59 6.69 -7.89
N GLY A 217 3.39 7.62 -7.35
CA GLY A 217 3.01 8.44 -6.20
C GLY A 217 1.65 9.12 -6.37
N ALA A 218 0.85 9.08 -5.31
CA ALA A 218 -0.44 9.75 -5.23
C ALA A 218 -0.46 10.70 -4.03
N VAL A 219 -1.05 11.88 -4.22
CA VAL A 219 -1.04 12.96 -3.23
C VAL A 219 -2.45 13.20 -2.72
N THR A 220 -2.60 13.30 -1.40
CA THR A 220 -3.86 13.73 -0.78
C THR A 220 -3.98 15.24 -0.86
N GLN A 221 -5.15 15.73 -1.26
CA GLN A 221 -5.40 17.17 -1.35
C GLN A 221 -5.40 17.82 0.05
N PRO A 222 -4.84 19.04 0.18
CA PRO A 222 -4.87 19.79 1.43
C PRO A 222 -6.29 19.93 1.99
N GLY A 223 -6.46 19.66 3.29
CA GLY A 223 -7.76 19.71 3.98
C GLY A 223 -8.63 18.46 3.80
N TYR A 224 -8.19 17.47 3.02
CA TYR A 224 -8.87 16.18 2.82
C TYR A 224 -8.02 15.00 3.31
N ASP A 225 -7.10 15.27 4.22
CA ASP A 225 -6.04 14.41 4.74
C ASP A 225 -6.39 13.78 6.09
N LYS A 226 -7.67 13.58 6.42
CA LYS A 226 -8.05 13.08 7.76
C LYS A 226 -8.30 11.58 7.85
N VAL A 227 -8.34 10.88 6.71
CA VAL A 227 -8.65 9.44 6.61
C VAL A 227 -7.38 8.63 6.30
N HIS A 228 -6.36 8.76 7.14
CA HIS A 228 -5.11 7.99 7.10
C HIS A 228 -4.53 7.84 8.51
N SER A 229 -3.34 7.26 8.64
CA SER A 229 -2.71 6.97 9.95
C SER A 229 -3.70 6.23 10.84
N SER A 230 -3.82 6.52 12.13
CA SER A 230 -4.75 5.82 13.04
C SER A 230 -6.23 5.87 12.62
N ASN A 231 -6.64 6.80 11.76
CA ASN A 231 -8.01 6.91 11.27
C ASN A 231 -8.27 6.10 9.98
N GLY A 232 -9.56 5.91 9.68
CA GLY A 232 -10.05 5.24 8.48
C GLY A 232 -11.58 5.14 8.48
N TYR A 233 -12.16 4.71 7.37
CA TYR A 233 -13.59 4.47 7.28
C TYR A 233 -14.01 3.26 8.11
N LYS A 234 -15.10 3.43 8.84
CA LYS A 234 -15.62 2.46 9.81
C LYS A 234 -16.21 1.23 9.13
N LEU A 235 -15.99 0.05 9.69
CA LEU A 235 -16.65 -1.19 9.27
C LEU A 235 -18.18 -1.02 9.28
N GLY A 236 -18.85 -1.66 8.33
CA GLY A 236 -20.31 -1.60 8.18
C GLY A 236 -20.86 -0.25 7.74
N SER A 237 -20.02 0.78 7.54
CA SER A 237 -20.45 2.05 6.97
C SER A 237 -20.52 2.00 5.44
N THR A 238 -21.21 2.98 4.85
CA THR A 238 -21.19 3.20 3.40
C THR A 238 -20.23 4.35 3.09
N ILE A 239 -19.38 4.14 2.08
CA ILE A 239 -18.60 5.21 1.46
C ILE A 239 -19.22 5.57 0.11
N THR A 240 -19.34 6.86 -0.18
CA THR A 240 -19.67 7.37 -1.52
C THR A 240 -18.38 7.70 -2.24
N THR A 241 -18.24 7.24 -3.48
CA THR A 241 -17.01 7.40 -4.28
C THR A 241 -17.29 8.16 -5.55
N ALA A 242 -16.37 9.05 -5.91
CA ALA A 242 -16.29 9.66 -7.23
C ALA A 242 -14.86 9.48 -7.76
N PHE A 243 -14.73 8.75 -8.86
CA PHE A 243 -13.46 8.38 -9.47
C PHE A 243 -13.36 9.00 -10.87
N TRP A 244 -12.39 9.88 -11.06
CA TRP A 244 -12.10 10.51 -12.34
C TRP A 244 -10.88 9.87 -12.98
N ARG A 245 -11.00 9.49 -14.25
CA ARG A 245 -9.82 9.09 -15.05
C ARG A 245 -8.95 10.28 -15.45
N SER A 246 -9.56 11.45 -15.61
CA SER A 246 -8.90 12.69 -15.99
C SER A 246 -9.65 13.89 -15.43
N TYR A 247 -9.17 14.41 -14.32
CA TYR A 247 -9.67 15.59 -13.65
C TYR A 247 -8.71 16.77 -13.85
N SER A 248 -9.24 17.95 -14.17
CA SER A 248 -8.47 19.18 -14.22
C SER A 248 -9.18 20.27 -13.43
N ASP A 249 -8.41 21.10 -12.74
CA ASP A 249 -8.86 22.28 -12.00
C ASP A 249 -7.73 23.31 -11.99
N GLU A 250 -7.87 24.33 -12.83
CA GLU A 250 -6.86 25.37 -13.03
C GLU A 250 -6.63 26.17 -11.74
N ALA A 251 -7.67 26.42 -10.94
CA ALA A 251 -7.57 27.21 -9.72
C ALA A 251 -6.70 26.51 -8.65
N ARG A 252 -6.57 25.19 -8.73
CA ARG A 252 -5.73 24.39 -7.84
C ARG A 252 -4.48 23.83 -8.51
N ASN A 253 -4.20 24.24 -9.75
CA ASN A 253 -3.08 23.75 -10.55
C ASN A 253 -3.08 22.22 -10.73
N ILE A 254 -4.27 21.64 -10.96
CA ILE A 254 -4.47 20.21 -11.12
C ILE A 254 -4.75 19.95 -12.60
N SER A 255 -3.94 19.08 -13.22
CA SER A 255 -4.00 18.84 -14.65
C SER A 255 -4.07 17.35 -14.95
N LYS A 256 -5.17 16.93 -15.60
CA LYS A 256 -5.35 15.58 -16.15
C LYS A 256 -5.07 14.48 -15.12
N ALA A 257 -5.48 14.72 -13.88
CA ALA A 257 -5.24 13.84 -12.76
C ALA A 257 -6.16 12.62 -12.79
N VAL A 258 -5.62 11.45 -12.44
CA VAL A 258 -6.47 10.37 -11.95
C VAL A 258 -6.79 10.69 -10.50
N ARG A 259 -8.08 10.77 -10.15
CA ARG A 259 -8.52 11.22 -8.83
C ARG A 259 -9.55 10.27 -8.24
N LEU A 260 -9.36 9.93 -6.97
CA LEU A 260 -10.39 9.30 -6.14
C LEU A 260 -10.83 10.28 -5.07
N LYS A 261 -12.13 10.54 -5.00
CA LYS A 261 -12.79 11.17 -3.85
C LYS A 261 -13.63 10.10 -3.13
N THR A 262 -13.45 10.00 -1.83
CA THR A 262 -14.29 9.18 -0.96
C THR A 262 -14.97 10.03 0.10
N THR A 263 -16.18 9.67 0.50
CA THR A 263 -16.91 10.34 1.58
C THR A 263 -17.65 9.29 2.39
N GLY A 264 -17.43 9.25 3.70
CA GLY A 264 -18.07 8.26 4.56
C GLY A 264 -17.75 8.47 6.04
N LEU A 265 -18.31 7.62 6.88
CA LEU A 265 -18.12 7.67 8.32
C LEU A 265 -16.75 7.10 8.68
N ALA A 266 -15.87 7.95 9.20
CA ALA A 266 -14.59 7.57 9.77
C ALA A 266 -14.73 7.31 11.27
N ILE A 267 -13.80 6.54 11.84
CA ILE A 267 -13.79 6.21 13.27
C ILE A 267 -13.37 7.39 14.16
N CYS A 268 -12.75 8.42 13.59
CA CYS A 268 -12.26 9.60 14.29
C CYS A 268 -12.45 10.88 13.46
N ALA A 269 -12.38 12.05 14.10
CA ALA A 269 -12.46 13.35 13.42
C ALA A 269 -11.15 13.79 12.75
N ASN A 270 -10.01 13.25 13.19
CA ASN A 270 -8.68 13.61 12.69
C ASN A 270 -7.81 12.37 12.44
N ALA A 271 -6.71 12.53 11.69
CA ALA A 271 -5.87 11.41 11.23
C ALA A 271 -5.21 10.62 12.38
N GLY A 272 -4.76 11.33 13.42
CA GLY A 272 -4.14 10.73 14.61
C GLY A 272 -5.12 10.12 15.61
N CYS A 273 -6.43 10.23 15.38
CA CYS A 273 -7.47 9.79 16.31
C CYS A 273 -7.38 10.40 17.72
N SER A 274 -6.85 11.61 17.86
CA SER A 274 -6.89 12.35 19.15
C SER A 274 -8.31 12.75 19.54
N ASP A 275 -9.20 12.84 18.54
CA ASP A 275 -10.64 12.96 18.68
C ASP A 275 -11.31 11.70 18.11
N SER A 276 -11.73 10.81 19.00
CA SER A 276 -12.35 9.52 18.69
C SER A 276 -13.84 9.62 18.31
N THR A 277 -14.33 10.81 17.99
CA THR A 277 -15.70 10.98 17.52
C THR A 277 -15.82 10.47 16.09
N ASP A 278 -16.70 9.47 15.90
CA ASP A 278 -17.15 9.04 14.58
C ASP A 278 -17.58 10.26 13.74
N THR A 279 -16.89 10.51 12.64
CA THR A 279 -17.08 11.74 11.85
C THR A 279 -17.20 11.43 10.36
N THR A 280 -18.16 12.07 9.68
CA THR A 280 -18.23 11.96 8.22
C THR A 280 -17.11 12.80 7.60
N LEU A 281 -16.17 12.13 6.94
CA LEU A 281 -14.98 12.76 6.36
C LEU A 281 -14.93 12.55 4.85
N ILE A 282 -14.38 13.55 4.17
CA ILE A 282 -14.04 13.51 2.74
C ILE A 282 -12.54 13.29 2.64
N ASN A 283 -12.13 12.34 1.80
CA ASN A 283 -10.75 12.21 1.34
C ASN A 283 -10.69 12.41 -0.17
N ILE A 284 -9.63 13.08 -0.65
CA ILE A 284 -9.35 13.26 -2.07
C ILE A 284 -7.88 12.93 -2.29
N ILE A 285 -7.61 11.88 -3.06
CA ILE A 285 -6.28 11.44 -3.44
C ILE A 285 -6.15 11.42 -4.96
N GLU A 286 -5.00 11.85 -5.48
CA GLU A 286 -4.80 11.96 -6.93
C GLU A 286 -3.35 11.79 -7.39
N THR A 287 -3.20 11.35 -8.64
CA THR A 287 -1.94 11.34 -9.38
C THR A 287 -2.10 12.27 -10.58
N ASN A 288 -1.33 13.36 -10.60
CA ASN A 288 -1.38 14.40 -11.63
C ASN A 288 -0.68 13.98 -12.93
N ASN A 289 -1.02 14.63 -14.05
CA ASN A 289 -0.36 14.48 -15.35
C ASN A 289 -0.37 13.05 -15.93
N VAL A 290 -1.32 12.21 -15.52
CA VAL A 290 -1.48 10.84 -16.06
C VAL A 290 -2.23 10.86 -17.39
N ASN A 291 -3.31 11.65 -17.48
CA ASN A 291 -4.17 11.77 -18.65
C ASN A 291 -4.65 10.41 -19.22
N MET A 292 -5.38 9.64 -18.40
CA MET A 292 -5.88 8.34 -18.84
C MET A 292 -6.81 8.48 -20.05
N THR A 293 -6.44 7.86 -21.17
CA THR A 293 -7.23 7.80 -22.42
C THR A 293 -7.32 6.36 -22.92
N ASN A 294 -8.27 6.09 -23.82
CA ASN A 294 -8.45 4.78 -24.46
C ASN A 294 -8.58 3.61 -23.47
N GLN A 295 -9.28 3.83 -22.35
CA GLN A 295 -9.57 2.75 -21.43
C GLN A 295 -10.36 1.63 -22.13
N GLN A 296 -10.17 0.41 -21.68
CA GLN A 296 -10.90 -0.76 -22.15
C GLN A 296 -12.23 -0.90 -21.40
N TYR A 297 -12.18 -0.63 -20.09
CA TYR A 297 -13.31 -0.71 -19.18
C TYR A 297 -12.99 0.03 -17.88
N PHE A 298 -14.03 0.24 -17.07
CA PHE A 298 -13.89 0.45 -15.63
C PHE A 298 -14.15 -0.87 -14.91
N LYS A 299 -13.66 -1.01 -13.68
CA LYS A 299 -13.76 -2.25 -12.90
C LYS A 299 -14.09 -1.94 -11.45
N PHE A 300 -14.78 -2.87 -10.80
CA PHE A 300 -14.87 -2.94 -9.34
C PHE A 300 -14.41 -4.31 -8.87
N LEU A 301 -13.73 -4.34 -7.72
CA LEU A 301 -13.18 -5.56 -7.16
C LEU A 301 -13.28 -5.58 -5.65
N VAL A 302 -13.35 -6.80 -5.13
CA VAL A 302 -13.02 -7.13 -3.75
C VAL A 302 -11.98 -8.23 -3.80
N THR A 303 -10.85 -8.04 -3.15
CA THR A 303 -9.74 -9.00 -3.17
C THR A 303 -9.11 -9.16 -1.80
N ILE A 304 -8.50 -10.32 -1.59
CA ILE A 304 -7.50 -10.57 -0.55
C ILE A 304 -6.22 -10.96 -1.28
N ALA A 305 -5.19 -10.15 -1.16
CA ALA A 305 -3.87 -10.42 -1.72
C ALA A 305 -3.04 -11.32 -0.81
N GLY A 306 -2.14 -12.10 -1.39
CA GLY A 306 -1.17 -12.91 -0.66
C GLY A 306 -1.07 -14.35 -1.17
N GLY A 307 -0.26 -14.55 -2.22
CA GLY A 307 -0.04 -15.87 -2.82
C GLY A 307 -1.32 -16.52 -3.35
N GLU A 308 -1.27 -17.83 -3.63
CA GLU A 308 -2.38 -18.56 -4.25
C GLU A 308 -3.59 -18.76 -3.32
N GLN A 309 -3.39 -18.79 -2.00
CA GLN A 309 -4.47 -19.08 -1.04
C GLN A 309 -4.36 -18.23 0.24
N PRO A 310 -4.50 -16.90 0.15
CA PRO A 310 -4.51 -16.06 1.34
C PRO A 310 -5.77 -16.37 2.17
N PRO A 311 -5.66 -16.35 3.51
CA PRO A 311 -6.77 -16.70 4.37
C PRO A 311 -7.81 -15.58 4.44
N GLY A 312 -9.04 -15.98 4.71
CA GLY A 312 -10.05 -15.10 5.25
C GLY A 312 -11.21 -14.83 4.31
N LYS A 313 -12.03 -13.87 4.73
CA LYS A 313 -13.30 -13.54 4.11
C LYS A 313 -13.52 -12.04 4.15
N VAL A 314 -14.05 -11.52 3.06
CA VAL A 314 -14.47 -10.13 2.93
C VAL A 314 -15.71 -10.03 2.04
N ARG A 315 -16.65 -9.16 2.41
CA ARG A 315 -17.82 -8.83 1.59
C ARG A 315 -17.91 -7.33 1.38
N ALA A 316 -18.14 -6.91 0.14
CA ALA A 316 -18.55 -5.55 -0.15
C ALA A 316 -19.75 -5.53 -1.08
N THR A 317 -20.53 -4.46 -1.03
CA THR A 317 -21.60 -4.20 -2.00
C THR A 317 -21.42 -2.85 -2.65
N PHE A 318 -21.31 -2.83 -3.96
CA PHE A 318 -21.32 -1.65 -4.80
C PHE A 318 -22.75 -1.36 -5.22
N SER A 319 -23.21 -0.12 -5.07
CA SER A 319 -24.56 0.28 -5.48
C SER A 319 -24.56 1.66 -6.12
N GLY A 320 -25.60 1.94 -6.90
CA GLY A 320 -25.72 3.23 -7.57
C GLY A 320 -24.58 3.48 -8.56
N ILE A 321 -24.11 2.43 -9.25
CA ILE A 321 -23.00 2.54 -10.20
C ILE A 321 -23.44 3.41 -11.39
N THR A 322 -22.77 4.55 -11.57
CA THR A 322 -22.98 5.46 -12.69
C THR A 322 -21.65 5.78 -13.38
N LEU A 323 -21.72 6.08 -14.67
CA LEU A 323 -20.62 6.64 -15.45
C LEU A 323 -21.12 7.90 -16.15
N ASP A 324 -20.51 9.04 -15.83
CA ASP A 324 -20.94 10.39 -16.21
C ASP A 324 -22.43 10.63 -15.92
N GLY A 325 -22.88 10.23 -14.73
CA GLY A 325 -24.28 10.35 -14.29
C GLY A 325 -25.24 9.31 -14.90
N VAL A 326 -24.81 8.48 -15.84
CA VAL A 326 -25.65 7.43 -16.45
C VAL A 326 -25.48 6.13 -15.70
N ALA A 327 -26.59 5.54 -15.22
CA ALA A 327 -26.57 4.24 -14.54
C ALA A 327 -25.99 3.13 -15.43
N LYS A 328 -25.11 2.31 -14.86
CA LYS A 328 -24.48 1.17 -15.55
C LYS A 328 -24.76 -0.12 -14.81
N THR A 329 -25.25 -1.12 -15.52
CA THR A 329 -25.29 -2.50 -15.04
C THR A 329 -23.93 -3.12 -15.31
N PRO A 330 -23.15 -3.50 -14.29
CA PRO A 330 -21.87 -4.15 -14.50
C PRO A 330 -22.07 -5.58 -15.02
N VAL A 331 -21.03 -6.17 -15.59
CA VAL A 331 -20.98 -7.58 -15.98
C VAL A 331 -19.95 -8.32 -15.14
N LEU A 332 -20.09 -9.65 -15.05
CA LEU A 332 -19.13 -10.50 -14.36
C LEU A 332 -17.75 -10.41 -15.06
N GLY A 333 -16.70 -10.24 -14.26
CA GLY A 333 -15.30 -10.37 -14.67
C GLY A 333 -14.72 -11.69 -14.17
N ALA A 334 -13.47 -11.66 -13.69
CA ALA A 334 -12.85 -12.82 -13.07
C ALA A 334 -13.40 -13.10 -11.66
N THR A 335 -13.41 -14.36 -11.29
CA THR A 335 -13.69 -14.82 -9.93
C THR A 335 -12.66 -15.89 -9.58
N ASP A 336 -12.15 -15.81 -8.36
CA ASP A 336 -11.33 -16.82 -7.73
C ASP A 336 -11.72 -16.83 -6.25
N ARG A 337 -12.28 -17.96 -5.77
CA ARG A 337 -12.80 -18.12 -4.40
C ARG A 337 -13.74 -16.99 -3.99
N ALA A 338 -14.59 -16.60 -4.93
CA ALA A 338 -15.52 -15.50 -4.76
C ALA A 338 -16.89 -15.79 -5.36
N THR A 339 -17.93 -15.31 -4.70
CA THR A 339 -19.30 -15.25 -5.23
C THR A 339 -19.66 -13.83 -5.60
N VAL A 340 -20.15 -13.64 -6.81
CA VAL A 340 -20.60 -12.34 -7.34
C VAL A 340 -22.09 -12.38 -7.64
N SER A 341 -22.84 -11.40 -7.15
CA SER A 341 -24.27 -11.24 -7.43
C SER A 341 -24.53 -9.84 -7.97
N ILE A 342 -25.01 -9.75 -9.21
CA ILE A 342 -25.30 -8.47 -9.89
C ILE A 342 -26.81 -8.28 -9.97
N SER A 343 -27.29 -7.08 -9.63
CA SER A 343 -28.70 -6.70 -9.73
C SER A 343 -28.80 -5.22 -10.11
N GLY A 344 -29.21 -4.95 -11.37
CA GLY A 344 -29.24 -3.60 -11.92
C GLY A 344 -27.87 -2.91 -11.84
N ASN A 345 -27.84 -1.67 -11.38
CA ASN A 345 -26.61 -0.90 -11.18
C ASN A 345 -25.93 -1.17 -9.81
N SER A 346 -26.05 -2.39 -9.30
CA SER A 346 -25.49 -2.82 -8.03
C SER A 346 -24.89 -4.22 -8.14
N ALA A 347 -23.90 -4.50 -7.31
CA ALA A 347 -23.27 -5.81 -7.23
C ALA A 347 -22.74 -6.08 -5.82
N THR A 348 -22.92 -7.30 -5.33
CA THR A 348 -22.29 -7.79 -4.10
C THR A 348 -21.19 -8.78 -4.49
N ILE A 349 -20.01 -8.61 -3.91
CA ILE A 349 -18.89 -9.53 -4.04
C ILE A 349 -18.56 -10.07 -2.65
N ILE A 350 -18.50 -11.39 -2.53
CA ILE A 350 -18.11 -12.12 -1.32
C ILE A 350 -16.87 -12.93 -1.69
N VAL A 351 -15.75 -12.63 -1.08
CA VAL A 351 -14.51 -13.39 -1.18
C VAL A 351 -14.40 -14.22 0.09
N ASP A 352 -14.10 -15.50 -0.05
CA ASP A 352 -13.98 -16.42 1.07
C ASP A 352 -13.00 -17.53 0.68
N SER A 353 -11.86 -17.61 1.36
CA SER A 353 -10.78 -18.55 1.03
C SER A 353 -11.20 -20.02 1.08
N THR A 354 -12.35 -20.33 1.69
CA THR A 354 -12.92 -21.68 1.76
C THR A 354 -13.75 -22.07 0.54
N LEU A 355 -14.09 -21.13 -0.34
CA LEU A 355 -14.78 -21.40 -1.60
C LEU A 355 -13.86 -22.14 -2.58
N PRO A 356 -14.42 -22.88 -3.55
CA PRO A 356 -13.66 -23.38 -4.69
C PRO A 356 -13.15 -22.21 -5.55
N GLU A 357 -12.07 -22.47 -6.29
CA GLU A 357 -11.54 -21.58 -7.34
C GLU A 357 -12.59 -21.27 -8.42
#